data_AF-A0A2H6F4Y4-F1
#
_entry.id   AF-A0A2H6F4Y4-F1
#
_cell.length_a   1.000
_cell.length_b   1.000
_cell.length_c   1.000
_cell.angle_alpha   90.00
_cell.angle_beta   90.00
_cell.angle_gamma   90.00
#
_symmetry.space_group_name_H-M   'P 1'
#
loop_
_entity.id
_entity.type
_entity.pdbx_description
1 polymer ?
#
loop_
_entity_poly.entity_id
_entity_poly.type
_entity_poly.pdbx_seq_one_letter_code
_entity_poly.pdbx_strand_id
1 'polypeptide(L)'
;MIVTLTFPTNFPADAKYYKVDGNGFYEFAGAVINGNTVTLTLTDDGSRNGGDSNGVADDGMIDDPGGVAVSVNNPPSSPNLVSPLNGQQGLPTTVTLEWKPVTDPDGDPVTYDLYYCEDNDPFNNCTSVQVASLEEKTDKPFYAGYGYGGGMILFGIVFAAGFRDRKRIGLLTVMLIFTGALLVSCGSHSGGDDSNYKTYTVTGLNSGAVYYWGVTAKDDQGA
;
A
#
# COMPACT_ATOMS: atom_id res chain seq x y z
N MET A 1 32.23 -19.41 2.07
CA MET A 1 32.55 -19.32 0.62
C MET A 1 31.53 -18.43 -0.08
N ILE A 2 31.97 -17.64 -1.08
CA ILE A 2 31.05 -16.88 -1.94
C ILE A 2 31.04 -17.54 -3.33
N VAL A 3 29.85 -17.81 -3.86
CA VAL A 3 29.65 -18.34 -5.22
C VAL A 3 28.77 -17.37 -5.99
N THR A 4 29.20 -17.01 -7.19
CA THR A 4 28.43 -16.12 -8.08
C THR A 4 28.05 -16.86 -9.34
N LEU A 5 26.75 -16.89 -9.65
CA LEU A 5 26.17 -17.49 -10.84
C LEU A 5 25.57 -16.37 -11.70
N THR A 6 25.88 -16.34 -12.99
CA THR A 6 25.31 -15.38 -13.95
C THR A 6 24.47 -16.11 -14.98
N PHE A 7 23.23 -15.67 -15.13
CA PHE A 7 22.25 -16.25 -16.02
C PHE A 7 22.10 -15.42 -17.32
N PRO A 8 21.53 -16.00 -18.40
CA PRO A 8 21.39 -15.30 -19.67
C PRO A 8 20.46 -14.08 -19.64
N THR A 9 19.48 -14.07 -18.73
CA THR A 9 18.44 -13.04 -18.63
C THR A 9 18.25 -12.58 -17.20
N ASN A 10 17.74 -11.36 -17.02
CA ASN A 10 17.39 -10.84 -15.71
C ASN A 10 16.22 -11.64 -15.11
N PHE A 11 16.27 -11.81 -13.79
CA PHE A 11 15.16 -12.31 -12.99
C PHE A 11 14.18 -11.18 -12.67
N PRO A 12 12.90 -11.50 -12.43
CA PRO A 12 11.96 -10.53 -11.85
C PRO A 12 12.41 -10.12 -10.45
N ALA A 13 11.94 -8.97 -9.98
CA ALA A 13 12.41 -8.35 -8.73
C ALA A 13 12.08 -9.17 -7.48
N ASP A 14 11.03 -9.98 -7.55
CA ASP A 14 10.52 -10.85 -6.50
C ASP A 14 11.16 -12.25 -6.49
N ALA A 15 12.09 -12.52 -7.42
CA ALA A 15 12.77 -13.80 -7.50
C ALA A 15 13.53 -14.12 -6.21
N LYS A 16 13.55 -15.41 -5.87
CA LYS A 16 14.16 -15.92 -4.63
C LYS A 16 15.01 -17.14 -4.93
N TYR A 17 16.01 -17.40 -4.08
CA TYR A 17 16.79 -18.63 -4.17
C TYR A 17 16.28 -19.63 -3.13
N TYR A 18 15.97 -20.84 -3.59
CA TYR A 18 15.55 -21.94 -2.72
C TYR A 18 16.59 -23.04 -2.75
N LYS A 19 16.81 -23.66 -1.60
CA LYS A 19 17.54 -24.90 -1.45
C LYS A 19 16.57 -26.01 -1.04
N VAL A 20 17.00 -27.27 -1.15
CA VAL A 20 16.15 -28.43 -0.83
C VAL A 20 16.82 -29.31 0.21
N ASP A 21 16.04 -29.79 1.17
CA ASP A 21 16.44 -30.78 2.16
C ASP A 21 15.37 -31.88 2.30
N GLY A 22 15.51 -32.76 3.29
CA GLY A 22 14.58 -33.86 3.56
C GLY A 22 13.14 -33.43 3.90
N ASN A 23 12.91 -32.16 4.25
CA ASN A 23 11.60 -31.57 4.53
C ASN A 23 11.05 -30.74 3.34
N GLY A 24 11.79 -30.66 2.23
CA GLY A 24 11.39 -29.96 1.01
C GLY A 24 12.18 -28.68 0.75
N PHE A 25 11.55 -27.76 0.00
CA PHE A 25 12.18 -26.49 -0.39
C PHE A 25 12.15 -25.47 0.74
N TYR A 26 13.21 -24.66 0.81
CA TYR A 26 13.29 -23.53 1.73
C TYR A 26 14.04 -22.35 1.12
N GLU A 27 13.58 -21.15 1.44
CA GLU A 27 14.22 -19.92 0.99
C GLU A 27 15.59 -19.79 1.67
N PHE A 28 16.63 -19.56 0.88
CA PHE A 28 17.99 -19.43 1.37
C PHE A 28 18.36 -17.96 1.51
N ALA A 29 18.34 -17.45 2.75
CA ALA A 29 18.63 -16.06 3.06
C ALA A 29 20.08 -15.61 2.73
N GLY A 30 21.00 -16.57 2.54
CA GLY A 30 22.38 -16.28 2.11
C GLY A 30 22.51 -15.94 0.62
N ALA A 31 21.41 -15.91 -0.15
CA ALA A 31 21.39 -15.53 -1.55
C ALA A 31 21.05 -14.04 -1.75
N VAL A 32 21.77 -13.40 -2.65
CA VAL A 32 21.47 -12.04 -3.16
C VAL A 32 21.27 -12.14 -4.66
N ILE A 33 20.11 -11.69 -5.14
CA ILE A 33 19.78 -11.65 -6.57
C ILE A 33 19.83 -10.20 -7.05
N ASN A 34 20.55 -9.95 -8.14
CA ASN A 34 20.64 -8.64 -8.78
C ASN A 34 20.65 -8.80 -10.31
N GLY A 35 19.54 -8.42 -10.95
CA GLY A 35 19.34 -8.63 -12.38
C GLY A 35 19.42 -10.10 -12.73
N ASN A 36 20.45 -10.49 -13.49
CA ASN A 36 20.70 -11.87 -13.92
C ASN A 36 21.72 -12.62 -13.04
N THR A 37 22.17 -12.02 -11.93
CA THR A 37 23.25 -12.57 -11.11
C THR A 37 22.72 -13.02 -9.75
N VAL A 38 23.16 -14.19 -9.31
CA VAL A 38 22.89 -14.76 -7.98
C VAL A 38 24.20 -14.91 -7.25
N THR A 39 24.34 -14.26 -6.09
CA THR A 39 25.49 -14.40 -5.20
C THR A 39 25.07 -15.16 -3.96
N LEU A 40 25.69 -16.32 -3.72
CA LEU A 40 25.44 -17.19 -2.57
C LEU A 40 26.58 -17.03 -1.56
N THR A 41 26.24 -16.77 -0.30
CA THR A 41 27.17 -16.86 0.84
C THR A 41 26.94 -18.17 1.57
N LEU A 42 27.84 -19.14 1.36
CA LEU A 42 27.74 -20.49 1.91
C LEU A 42 28.73 -20.69 3.05
N THR A 43 28.38 -21.48 4.06
CA THR A 43 29.27 -21.90 5.15
C THR A 43 29.13 -23.41 5.32
N ASP A 44 30.26 -24.10 5.41
CA ASP A 44 30.37 -25.53 5.72
C ASP A 44 30.30 -25.69 7.24
N ASP A 45 29.12 -25.43 7.79
CA ASP A 45 28.84 -25.45 9.23
C ASP A 45 27.87 -26.58 9.63
N GLY A 46 27.51 -27.46 8.68
CA GLY A 46 26.49 -28.49 8.86
C GLY A 46 25.11 -27.91 9.19
N SER A 47 24.86 -26.62 8.93
CA SER A 47 23.60 -25.95 9.17
C SER A 47 22.91 -25.51 7.88
N ARG A 48 21.57 -25.65 7.91
CA ARG A 48 20.67 -25.09 6.90
C ARG A 48 20.88 -23.59 6.65
N ASN A 49 21.24 -22.83 7.69
CA ASN A 49 21.44 -21.39 7.56
C ASN A 49 22.74 -21.04 6.84
N GLY A 50 23.79 -21.86 7.01
CA GLY A 50 25.02 -21.79 6.21
C GLY A 50 24.82 -22.30 4.79
N GLY A 51 23.68 -22.94 4.52
CA GLY A 51 23.37 -23.55 3.25
C GLY A 51 24.17 -24.83 3.05
N ASP A 52 24.34 -25.58 4.14
CA ASP A 52 24.99 -26.89 4.21
C ASP A 52 24.21 -27.80 5.17
N SER A 53 23.24 -28.53 4.65
CA SER A 53 22.28 -29.27 5.49
C SER A 53 22.71 -30.71 5.79
N ASN A 54 23.99 -31.07 5.61
CA ASN A 54 24.51 -32.42 5.84
C ASN A 54 24.70 -32.77 7.34
N GLY A 55 24.67 -31.77 8.24
CA GLY A 55 24.91 -31.94 9.67
C GLY A 55 26.38 -32.14 10.07
N VAL A 56 27.33 -31.93 9.17
CA VAL A 56 28.77 -32.10 9.38
C VAL A 56 29.47 -30.80 9.01
N ALA A 57 30.14 -30.17 9.98
CA ALA A 57 30.93 -28.98 9.73
C ALA A 57 32.36 -29.32 9.27
N ASP A 58 32.93 -28.45 8.45
CA ASP A 58 34.31 -28.44 7.99
C ASP A 58 34.72 -29.71 7.20
N ASP A 59 33.79 -30.35 6.47
CA ASP A 59 34.09 -31.53 5.64
C ASP A 59 34.45 -31.21 4.19
N GLY A 60 34.35 -29.94 3.80
CA GLY A 60 34.62 -29.41 2.47
C GLY A 60 33.49 -29.65 1.47
N MET A 61 32.33 -30.14 1.93
CA MET A 61 31.17 -30.47 1.10
C MET A 61 29.99 -29.54 1.44
N ILE A 62 29.22 -29.19 0.42
CA ILE A 62 27.95 -28.46 0.56
C ILE A 62 26.90 -29.32 -0.15
N ASP A 63 26.03 -30.01 0.59
CA ASP A 63 25.23 -31.14 0.07
C ASP A 63 23.76 -30.81 -0.29
N ASP A 64 23.38 -29.53 -0.31
CA ASP A 64 22.02 -29.12 -0.65
C ASP A 64 21.98 -28.28 -1.95
N PRO A 65 21.57 -28.89 -3.08
CA PRO A 65 21.39 -28.15 -4.31
C PRO A 65 20.29 -27.11 -4.15
N GLY A 66 20.37 -26.05 -4.95
CA GLY A 66 19.37 -25.00 -4.97
C GLY A 66 19.14 -24.45 -6.36
N GLY A 67 18.14 -23.58 -6.46
CA GLY A 67 17.75 -22.93 -7.70
C GLY A 67 17.02 -21.63 -7.44
N VAL A 68 16.97 -20.80 -8.48
CA VAL A 68 16.15 -19.60 -8.47
C VAL A 68 14.70 -20.01 -8.73
N ALA A 69 13.80 -19.59 -7.86
CA ALA A 69 12.37 -19.61 -8.10
C ALA A 69 11.93 -18.21 -8.53
N VAL A 70 11.08 -18.17 -9.55
CA VAL A 70 10.42 -16.96 -10.03
C VAL A 70 8.91 -17.17 -9.85
N SER A 71 8.23 -16.16 -9.32
CA SER A 71 6.76 -16.16 -9.29
C SER A 71 6.24 -15.93 -10.70
N VAL A 72 5.04 -16.42 -10.98
CA VAL A 72 4.34 -16.09 -12.22
C VAL A 72 3.36 -14.99 -11.87
N ASN A 73 3.59 -13.76 -12.34
CA ASN A 73 2.68 -12.64 -12.11
C ASN A 73 1.29 -12.95 -12.71
N ASN A 74 0.23 -12.72 -11.93
CA ASN A 74 -1.17 -12.83 -12.31
C ASN A 74 -1.79 -11.43 -12.23
N PRO A 75 -1.82 -10.66 -13.33
CA PRO A 75 -2.16 -9.24 -13.27
C PRO A 75 -3.61 -8.98 -12.86
N PRO A 76 -3.93 -7.76 -12.41
CA PRO A 76 -5.29 -7.38 -12.04
C PRO A 76 -6.26 -7.50 -13.21
N SER A 77 -7.50 -7.90 -12.92
CA SER A 77 -8.57 -7.92 -13.93
C SER A 77 -8.93 -6.50 -14.41
N SER A 78 -9.48 -6.37 -15.62
CA SER A 78 -9.98 -5.09 -16.11
C SER A 78 -11.09 -4.50 -15.21
N PRO A 79 -11.01 -3.22 -14.82
CA PRO A 79 -12.04 -2.56 -14.04
C PRO A 79 -13.39 -2.44 -14.77
N ASN A 80 -14.48 -2.48 -14.00
CA ASN A 80 -15.82 -2.22 -14.52
C ASN A 80 -16.12 -0.72 -14.49
N LEU A 81 -16.41 -0.13 -15.64
CA LEU A 81 -16.81 1.28 -15.76
C LEU A 81 -18.24 1.47 -15.24
N VAL A 82 -18.49 2.56 -14.51
CA VAL A 82 -19.78 2.84 -13.87
C VAL A 82 -20.45 4.07 -14.48
N SER A 83 -19.76 5.21 -14.47
CA SER A 83 -20.34 6.48 -14.91
C SER A 83 -19.26 7.44 -15.44
N PRO A 84 -19.53 8.24 -16.48
CA PRO A 84 -20.65 8.08 -17.42
C PRO A 84 -20.49 6.79 -18.22
N LEU A 85 -21.54 6.38 -18.94
CA LEU A 85 -21.41 5.25 -19.85
C LEU A 85 -20.35 5.58 -20.93
N ASN A 86 -19.56 4.58 -21.31
CA ASN A 86 -18.60 4.74 -22.40
C ASN A 86 -19.33 5.14 -23.70
N GLY A 87 -18.88 6.21 -24.37
CA GLY A 87 -19.55 6.75 -25.55
C GLY A 87 -20.83 7.54 -25.25
N GLN A 88 -21.05 7.98 -24.00
CA GLN A 88 -22.19 8.81 -23.66
C GLN A 88 -22.14 10.16 -24.37
N GLN A 89 -23.28 10.57 -24.94
CA GLN A 89 -23.43 11.83 -25.65
C GLN A 89 -23.87 12.96 -24.72
N GLY A 90 -23.65 14.20 -25.13
CA GLY A 90 -24.16 15.38 -24.41
C GLY A 90 -23.51 15.60 -23.06
N LEU A 91 -22.25 15.15 -22.92
CA LEU A 91 -21.50 15.37 -21.69
C LEU A 91 -21.20 16.86 -21.47
N PRO A 92 -21.23 17.33 -20.22
CA PRO A 92 -20.78 18.68 -19.88
C PRO A 92 -19.27 18.81 -20.11
N THR A 93 -18.77 20.05 -20.05
CA THR A 93 -17.33 20.34 -20.20
C THR A 93 -16.48 19.85 -19.00
N THR A 94 -17.13 19.44 -17.91
CA THR A 94 -16.52 18.86 -16.70
C THR A 94 -17.27 17.59 -16.32
N VAL A 95 -16.58 16.45 -16.30
CA VAL A 95 -17.16 15.13 -16.07
C VAL A 95 -16.36 14.38 -15.02
N THR A 96 -17.04 13.75 -14.07
CA THR A 96 -16.44 12.80 -13.14
C THR A 96 -16.62 11.39 -13.69
N LEU A 97 -15.50 10.73 -13.98
CA LEU A 97 -15.45 9.32 -14.37
C LEU A 97 -15.38 8.45 -13.12
N GLU A 98 -16.09 7.33 -13.11
CA GLU A 98 -16.28 6.44 -11.97
C GLU A 98 -16.18 4.98 -12.40
N TRP A 99 -15.35 4.20 -11.71
CA TRP A 99 -15.17 2.76 -11.96
C TRP A 99 -15.06 1.96 -10.66
N LYS A 100 -15.36 0.67 -10.74
CA LYS A 100 -15.15 -0.27 -9.62
C LYS A 100 -13.67 -0.58 -9.48
N PRO A 101 -13.08 -0.48 -8.27
CA PRO A 101 -11.73 -0.94 -8.05
C PRO A 101 -11.65 -2.45 -8.24
N VAL A 102 -10.46 -2.92 -8.56
CA VAL A 102 -10.09 -4.34 -8.65
C VAL A 102 -8.97 -4.63 -7.67
N THR A 103 -8.84 -5.90 -7.31
CA THR A 103 -7.71 -6.43 -6.53
C THR A 103 -6.79 -7.21 -7.44
N ASP A 104 -5.53 -7.27 -7.06
CA ASP A 104 -4.56 -8.15 -7.66
C ASP A 104 -4.66 -9.58 -7.06
N PRO A 105 -4.69 -10.64 -7.89
CA PRO A 105 -4.67 -12.04 -7.43
C PRO A 105 -3.47 -12.42 -6.55
N ASP A 106 -2.29 -11.86 -6.81
CA ASP A 106 -1.05 -12.10 -6.04
C ASP A 106 -0.94 -11.18 -4.81
N GLY A 107 -1.85 -10.21 -4.71
CA GLY A 107 -1.93 -9.26 -3.60
C GLY A 107 -1.07 -8.01 -3.81
N ASP A 108 -0.57 -7.81 -5.04
CA ASP A 108 0.27 -6.67 -5.38
C ASP A 108 -0.53 -5.34 -5.40
N PRO A 109 0.11 -4.19 -5.13
CA PRO A 109 -0.56 -2.90 -5.17
C PRO A 109 -1.07 -2.55 -6.59
N VAL A 110 -2.37 -2.29 -6.70
CA VAL A 110 -3.01 -1.94 -7.98
C VAL A 110 -2.95 -0.44 -8.27
N THR A 111 -2.46 -0.11 -9.46
CA THR A 111 -2.44 1.23 -10.06
C THR A 111 -3.40 1.29 -11.26
N TYR A 112 -3.84 2.49 -11.65
CA TYR A 112 -4.81 2.67 -12.74
C TYR A 112 -4.29 3.65 -13.80
N ASP A 113 -4.41 3.27 -15.07
CA ASP A 113 -4.24 4.16 -16.21
C ASP A 113 -5.61 4.45 -16.81
N LEU A 114 -5.95 5.73 -16.89
CA LEU A 114 -7.22 6.22 -17.41
C LEU A 114 -7.03 6.80 -18.82
N TYR A 115 -7.86 6.36 -19.76
CA TYR A 115 -7.86 6.78 -21.15
C TYR A 115 -9.16 7.53 -21.43
N TYR A 116 -9.10 8.69 -22.10
CA TYR A 116 -10.29 9.38 -22.59
C TYR A 116 -10.00 10.25 -23.82
N CYS A 117 -10.83 10.16 -24.86
CA CYS A 117 -10.81 11.06 -26.02
C CYS A 117 -12.10 10.92 -26.86
N GLU A 118 -12.19 11.64 -27.97
CA GLU A 118 -13.37 11.61 -28.87
C GLU A 118 -13.33 10.45 -29.89
N ASP A 119 -12.24 9.69 -29.90
CA ASP A 119 -12.07 8.50 -30.75
C ASP A 119 -12.64 7.26 -30.06
N ASN A 120 -13.27 6.35 -30.82
CA ASN A 120 -13.97 5.19 -30.28
C ASN A 120 -13.06 4.05 -29.84
N ASP A 121 -11.75 4.15 -30.05
CA ASP A 121 -10.74 3.20 -29.57
C ASP A 121 -9.79 3.85 -28.54
N PRO A 122 -10.24 4.00 -27.28
CA PRO A 122 -9.52 4.82 -26.32
C PRO A 122 -8.17 4.25 -25.90
N PHE A 123 -7.95 2.95 -26.02
CA PHE A 123 -6.71 2.29 -25.61
C PHE A 123 -5.59 2.47 -26.63
N ASN A 124 -5.92 2.59 -27.92
CA ASN A 124 -4.94 2.73 -28.99
C ASN A 124 -4.76 4.18 -29.47
N ASN A 125 -5.81 5.00 -29.35
CA ASN A 125 -5.83 6.34 -29.95
C ASN A 125 -5.83 7.49 -28.93
N CYS A 126 -6.01 7.22 -27.63
CA CYS A 126 -5.90 8.25 -26.59
C CYS A 126 -4.57 8.15 -25.82
N THR A 127 -4.15 9.29 -25.25
CA THR A 127 -3.09 9.31 -24.22
C THR A 127 -3.70 8.96 -22.87
N SER A 128 -3.01 8.14 -22.07
CA SER A 128 -3.45 7.82 -20.71
C SER A 128 -2.98 8.83 -19.67
N VAL A 129 -3.72 8.89 -18.58
CA VAL A 129 -3.34 9.56 -17.33
C VAL A 129 -3.21 8.50 -16.25
N GLN A 130 -2.05 8.41 -15.61
CA GLN A 130 -1.88 7.54 -14.44
C GLN A 130 -2.60 8.15 -13.23
N VAL A 131 -3.39 7.34 -12.54
CA VAL A 131 -4.26 7.78 -11.42
C VAL A 131 -3.86 7.10 -10.09
N ALA A 132 -2.64 6.58 -10.01
CA ALA A 132 -2.20 5.67 -8.95
C ALA A 132 -1.91 6.31 -7.58
N SER A 133 -2.22 5.56 -6.50
CA SER A 133 -1.96 5.80 -5.07
C SER A 133 -2.90 6.74 -4.30
N LEU A 134 -4.21 6.60 -4.48
CA LEU A 134 -5.12 6.80 -3.35
C LEU A 134 -5.42 5.43 -2.73
N GLU A 135 -4.39 4.85 -2.11
CA GLU A 135 -4.70 4.28 -0.79
C GLU A 135 -5.42 5.39 -0.05
N GLU A 136 -6.59 5.05 0.48
CA GLU A 136 -7.10 5.79 1.61
C GLU A 136 -5.97 5.73 2.62
N LYS A 137 -5.11 6.77 2.63
CA LYS A 137 -4.37 7.14 3.81
C LYS A 137 -5.49 7.51 4.77
N THR A 138 -6.04 6.48 5.42
CA THR A 138 -6.61 6.61 6.72
C THR A 138 -5.41 7.08 7.52
N ASP A 139 -5.19 8.39 7.50
CA ASP A 139 -4.64 9.13 8.61
C ASP A 139 -5.63 8.86 9.74
N LYS A 140 -5.61 7.63 10.27
CA LYS A 140 -5.93 7.40 11.66
C LYS A 140 -4.97 8.35 12.35
N PRO A 141 -5.43 9.47 12.92
CA PRO A 141 -4.56 10.19 13.83
C PRO A 141 -4.09 9.11 14.79
N PHE A 142 -2.78 8.89 14.87
CA PHE A 142 -2.21 8.15 15.96
C PHE A 142 -2.71 8.87 17.21
N TYR A 143 -3.84 8.40 17.75
CA TYR A 143 -4.12 8.52 19.15
C TYR A 143 -3.03 7.67 19.79
N ALA A 144 -1.86 8.28 19.95
CA ALA A 144 -0.85 7.87 20.91
C ALA A 144 -1.41 8.15 22.32
N GLY A 145 -2.58 7.56 22.62
CA GLY A 145 -3.02 7.29 23.97
C GLY A 145 -2.24 6.06 24.39
N TYR A 146 -1.03 6.29 24.90
CA TYR A 146 -0.31 5.28 25.67
C TYR A 146 -1.26 4.72 26.73
N GLY A 147 -1.62 3.46 26.55
CA GLY A 147 -2.09 2.62 27.65
C GLY A 147 -1.03 2.66 28.76
N TYR A 148 -1.50 2.97 29.96
CA TYR A 148 -0.80 2.82 31.24
C TYR A 148 0.63 3.37 31.31
N GLY A 149 0.75 4.66 31.67
CA GLY A 149 1.93 5.18 32.38
C GLY A 149 2.73 6.23 31.63
N GLY A 150 2.19 7.45 31.49
CA GLY A 150 2.97 8.57 30.96
C GLY A 150 2.16 9.78 30.51
N GLY A 151 1.16 10.20 31.27
CA GLY A 151 0.31 11.35 30.92
C GLY A 151 0.25 12.39 32.03
N MET A 152 1.38 13.00 32.39
CA MET A 152 1.43 14.17 33.30
C MET A 152 2.71 14.98 33.09
N ILE A 153 2.90 15.63 31.94
CA ILE A 153 3.75 16.84 31.89
C ILE A 153 3.18 17.77 30.83
N LEU A 154 2.40 18.77 31.26
CA LEU A 154 2.39 20.15 30.77
C LEU A 154 1.24 20.96 31.40
N PHE A 155 1.14 20.94 32.73
CA PHE A 155 0.53 22.03 33.53
C PHE A 155 1.25 22.11 34.87
N GLY A 156 2.56 22.36 34.82
CA GLY A 156 3.35 22.76 35.97
C GLY A 156 3.99 24.10 35.65
N ILE A 157 3.37 25.17 36.11
CA ILE A 157 3.96 26.37 36.76
C ILE A 157 2.78 27.29 37.06
N VAL A 158 2.10 27.07 38.19
CA VAL A 158 1.33 28.10 38.92
C VAL A 158 1.38 27.73 40.42
N PHE A 159 2.36 28.29 41.12
CA PHE A 159 2.42 28.53 42.57
C PHE A 159 2.38 27.32 43.51
N ALA A 160 3.54 26.67 43.68
CA ALA A 160 3.95 26.27 45.02
C ALA A 160 4.37 27.53 45.78
N ALA A 161 3.49 28.05 46.63
CA ALA A 161 3.94 28.93 47.70
C ALA A 161 3.08 28.69 48.93
N GLY A 162 3.71 28.11 49.97
CA GLY A 162 3.27 28.36 51.32
C GLY A 162 3.36 29.86 51.58
N PHE A 163 2.25 30.57 51.41
CA PHE A 163 2.05 31.89 51.99
C PHE A 163 0.77 31.89 52.80
N ARG A 164 1.05 31.87 54.09
CA ARG A 164 0.19 32.08 55.24
C ARG A 164 -0.19 33.56 55.25
N ASP A 165 -1.30 33.95 54.62
CA ASP A 165 -2.03 35.18 54.99
C ASP A 165 -3.47 35.27 54.46
N ARG A 166 -4.37 35.67 55.35
CA ARG A 166 -5.81 35.34 55.35
C ARG A 166 -6.74 36.38 54.70
N LYS A 167 -6.27 37.20 53.75
CA LYS A 167 -7.03 38.41 53.34
C LYS A 167 -7.31 38.63 51.85
N ARG A 168 -7.08 37.66 50.96
CA ARG A 168 -7.38 37.83 49.52
C ARG A 168 -7.96 36.57 48.88
N ILE A 169 -9.12 36.14 49.39
CA ILE A 169 -9.96 35.11 48.76
C ILE A 169 -11.25 35.81 48.34
N GLY A 170 -11.36 36.14 47.06
CA GLY A 170 -12.54 36.81 46.54
C GLY A 170 -12.35 37.35 45.15
N LEU A 171 -11.87 36.52 44.20
CA LEU A 171 -11.96 36.88 42.78
C LEU A 171 -11.80 35.71 41.78
N LEU A 172 -12.08 34.45 42.17
CA LEU A 172 -11.94 33.28 41.28
C LEU A 172 -13.16 32.34 41.32
N THR A 173 -14.37 32.90 41.23
CA THR A 173 -15.61 32.11 41.13
C THR A 173 -16.56 32.59 40.01
N VAL A 174 -16.03 33.06 38.87
CA VAL A 174 -16.89 33.50 37.73
C VAL A 174 -16.34 33.05 36.35
N MET A 175 -15.72 31.87 36.23
CA MET A 175 -15.32 31.39 34.89
C MET A 175 -15.49 29.88 34.72
N LEU A 176 -16.69 29.39 35.04
CA LEU A 176 -17.03 27.96 34.89
C LEU A 176 -18.48 27.76 34.39
N ILE A 177 -18.95 28.64 33.51
CA ILE A 177 -20.22 28.45 32.77
C ILE A 177 -20.05 29.08 31.38
N PHE A 178 -19.39 28.40 30.43
CA PHE A 178 -19.53 28.65 28.99
C PHE A 178 -18.77 27.58 28.18
N THR A 179 -19.26 26.34 28.21
CA THR A 179 -19.02 25.34 27.14
C THR A 179 -19.94 24.15 27.38
N GLY A 180 -21.21 24.34 27.03
CA GLY A 180 -22.24 23.31 27.13
C GLY A 180 -23.27 23.49 26.02
N ALA A 181 -22.89 23.19 24.79
CA ALA A 181 -23.83 22.90 23.69
C ALA A 181 -23.09 22.26 22.51
N LEU A 182 -23.72 21.23 21.94
CA LEU A 182 -23.40 20.46 20.72
C LEU A 182 -22.87 19.03 20.96
N LEU A 183 -23.68 18.20 21.61
CA LEU A 183 -23.68 16.76 21.32
C LEU A 183 -24.57 16.55 20.09
N VAL A 184 -23.92 16.40 18.94
CA VAL A 184 -24.53 16.00 17.67
C VAL A 184 -24.88 14.51 17.72
N SER A 185 -26.17 14.25 17.48
CA SER A 185 -26.77 13.08 16.81
C SER A 185 -25.88 11.84 16.64
N CYS A 186 -26.11 10.83 17.46
CA CYS A 186 -25.69 9.46 17.17
C CYS A 186 -26.77 8.80 16.28
N GLY A 187 -26.71 9.08 14.98
CA GLY A 187 -27.51 8.40 13.97
C GLY A 187 -26.90 7.04 13.66
N SER A 188 -27.45 6.00 14.27
CA SER A 188 -27.18 4.60 13.91
C SER A 188 -27.66 4.36 12.47
N HIS A 189 -26.75 4.20 11.51
CA HIS A 189 -27.08 3.85 10.13
C HIS A 189 -26.73 2.39 9.87
N SER A 190 -27.77 1.58 9.88
CA SER A 190 -27.82 0.26 9.25
C SER A 190 -28.23 0.45 7.79
N GLY A 191 -27.40 -0.06 6.87
CA GLY A 191 -27.79 -0.32 5.47
C GLY A 191 -27.33 0.71 4.45
N GLY A 192 -26.58 0.22 3.46
CA GLY A 192 -26.24 0.93 2.23
C GLY A 192 -24.86 0.53 1.75
N ASP A 193 -24.82 -0.23 0.66
CA ASP A 193 -23.65 -0.55 -0.17
C ASP A 193 -22.60 0.58 -0.10
N ASP A 194 -21.50 0.37 0.65
CA ASP A 194 -20.38 1.31 0.68
C ASP A 194 -19.59 1.08 -0.61
N SER A 195 -20.15 1.61 -1.69
CA SER A 195 -19.57 1.45 -3.00
C SER A 195 -18.30 2.29 -3.08
N ASN A 196 -17.18 1.68 -2.69
CA ASN A 196 -15.84 2.24 -2.77
C ASN A 196 -15.44 2.38 -4.25
N TYR A 197 -16.09 3.29 -4.98
CA TYR A 197 -15.75 3.58 -6.36
C TYR A 197 -14.52 4.46 -6.43
N LYS A 198 -13.69 4.23 -7.45
CA LYS A 198 -12.61 5.14 -7.81
C LYS A 198 -13.16 6.19 -8.77
N THR A 199 -12.73 7.44 -8.60
CA THR A 199 -13.20 8.57 -9.40
C THR A 199 -12.06 9.40 -9.94
N TYR A 200 -12.28 10.04 -11.09
CA TYR A 200 -11.37 11.02 -11.67
C TYR A 200 -12.16 12.12 -12.39
N THR A 201 -11.87 13.39 -12.09
CA THR A 201 -12.57 14.53 -12.70
C THR A 201 -11.77 15.06 -13.89
N VAL A 202 -12.41 15.06 -15.06
CA VAL A 202 -11.88 15.64 -16.30
C VAL A 202 -12.54 16.99 -16.54
N THR A 203 -11.76 18.01 -16.88
CA THR A 203 -12.23 19.36 -17.19
C THR A 203 -11.78 19.78 -18.59
N GLY A 204 -12.49 20.73 -19.21
CA GLY A 204 -12.10 21.30 -20.51
C GLY A 204 -12.53 20.45 -21.70
N LEU A 205 -13.52 19.57 -21.52
CA LEU A 205 -14.11 18.78 -22.60
C LEU A 205 -14.91 19.67 -23.56
N ASN A 206 -14.98 19.27 -24.83
CA ASN A 206 -15.79 19.93 -25.84
C ASN A 206 -17.28 19.68 -25.55
N SER A 207 -18.04 20.76 -25.40
CA SER A 207 -19.48 20.68 -25.11
C SER A 207 -20.23 19.97 -26.25
N GLY A 208 -21.00 18.93 -25.91
CA GLY A 208 -21.81 18.18 -26.87
C GLY A 208 -21.05 17.17 -27.72
N ALA A 209 -19.73 17.02 -27.53
CA ALA A 209 -18.95 15.94 -28.13
C ALA A 209 -19.25 14.60 -27.44
N VAL A 210 -18.90 13.51 -28.13
CA VAL A 210 -18.98 12.15 -27.59
C VAL A 210 -17.58 11.75 -27.14
N TYR A 211 -17.45 11.35 -25.89
CA TYR A 211 -16.19 10.87 -25.35
C TYR A 211 -16.25 9.37 -25.08
N TYR A 212 -15.19 8.69 -25.47
CA TYR A 212 -14.93 7.32 -25.12
C TYR A 212 -13.82 7.28 -24.09
N TRP A 213 -13.94 6.37 -23.14
CA TRP A 213 -12.99 6.24 -22.05
C TRP A 213 -12.86 4.80 -21.59
N GLY A 214 -11.73 4.50 -20.98
CA GLY A 214 -11.37 3.19 -20.48
C GLY A 214 -10.39 3.29 -19.33
N VAL A 215 -10.30 2.22 -18.54
CA VAL A 215 -9.37 2.13 -17.43
C VAL A 215 -8.65 0.80 -17.52
N THR A 216 -7.31 0.83 -17.39
CA THR A 216 -6.49 -0.37 -17.22
C THR A 216 -5.98 -0.39 -15.78
N ALA A 217 -6.05 -1.55 -15.13
CA ALA A 217 -5.40 -1.79 -13.85
C ALA A 217 -4.03 -2.44 -14.09
N LYS A 218 -3.02 -2.06 -13.31
CA LYS A 218 -1.64 -2.55 -13.43
C LYS A 218 -1.05 -2.81 -12.04
N ASP A 219 -0.20 -3.81 -11.93
CA ASP A 219 0.62 -4.07 -10.76
C ASP A 219 2.05 -3.52 -10.98
N ASP A 220 2.97 -3.75 -10.04
CA ASP A 220 4.37 -3.33 -10.11
C ASP A 220 5.26 -4.30 -10.93
N GLN A 221 4.70 -5.42 -11.38
CA GLN A 221 5.33 -6.45 -12.20
C GLN A 221 4.85 -6.44 -13.66
N GLY A 222 3.85 -5.62 -14.03
CA GLY A 222 3.27 -5.55 -15.36
C GLY A 222 1.77 -5.26 -15.42
N ALA A 223 1.18 -5.59 -16.57
CA ALA A 223 -0.24 -5.48 -16.89
C ALA A 223 -0.73 -6.78 -17.54
#